data_AF-A0A3D2PCE0-F1
#
_entry.id   AF-A0A3D2PCE0-F1
#
_cell.length_a   1.000
_cell.length_b   1.000
_cell.length_c   1.000
_cell.angle_alpha   90.00
_cell.angle_beta   90.00
_cell.angle_gamma   90.00
#
_symmetry.space_group_name_H-M   'P 1'
#
loop_
_entity.id
_entity.type
_entity.pdbx_description
1 polymer ?
#
loop_
_entity_poly.entity_id
_entity_poly.type
_entity_poly.pdbx_seq_one_letter_code
_entity_poly.pdbx_strand_id
1 'polypeptide(L)'
;FYGIEEIELKGDFSRYLGKISATEIVDEKTGEIVLEANQELNQELIHRLKEKKVATLKVLIYNPTLNDVAIRNTLLHDPLKSKKEAIQTIYRSQRAQEFIPLEQAESFFENLLFKTTKKYDLTRVGRYKINKKLAHTLKEFEKRKNLPFGWETPNERKRALTKEDIIATIKYLLNLNNNLSGEIDDIDHLGNRRVRAVGELLENQLRIGLLQVARLIRERMNVQERSTLTPRGLINSAPLVAIIRKFFGTSQLSQFMDQT
;
A
#
# COMPACT_ATOMS: atom_id res chain seq x y z
N PHE A 1 1.74 -0.80 15.27
CA PHE A 1 1.55 0.64 15.56
C PHE A 1 1.68 0.92 17.04
N TYR A 2 1.06 0.11 17.89
CA TYR A 2 1.20 0.15 19.34
C TYR A 2 2.24 -0.86 19.84
N GLY A 3 2.78 -0.64 21.04
CA GLY A 3 3.54 -1.67 21.76
C GLY A 3 2.60 -2.73 22.34
N ILE A 4 3.10 -3.94 22.51
CA ILE A 4 2.33 -5.06 23.08
C ILE A 4 3.02 -5.48 24.38
N GLU A 5 2.24 -5.60 25.44
CA GLU A 5 2.66 -6.18 26.72
C GLU A 5 1.95 -7.52 26.90
N GLU A 6 2.69 -8.55 27.30
CA GLU A 6 2.11 -9.85 27.66
C GLU A 6 1.91 -9.89 29.17
N ILE A 7 0.66 -10.12 29.58
CA ILE A 7 0.24 -10.15 30.97
C ILE A 7 -0.13 -11.58 31.33
N GLU A 8 0.49 -12.11 32.38
CA GLU A 8 0.02 -13.32 33.02
C GLU A 8 -1.17 -13.00 33.94
N LEU A 9 -2.30 -13.66 33.68
CA LEU A 9 -3.53 -13.45 34.43
C LEU A 9 -3.47 -14.21 35.77
N LYS A 10 -2.69 -13.68 36.73
CA LYS A 10 -2.59 -14.18 38.11
C LYS A 10 -3.09 -13.12 39.11
N GLY A 11 -4.02 -13.49 39.99
CA GLY A 11 -4.52 -12.64 41.08
C GLY A 11 -5.74 -11.77 40.74
N ASP A 12 -5.74 -10.52 41.22
CA ASP A 12 -6.86 -9.57 41.05
C ASP A 12 -6.94 -9.01 39.63
N PHE A 13 -7.95 -9.46 38.89
CA PHE A 13 -8.21 -9.03 37.52
C PHE A 13 -8.70 -7.57 37.42
N SER A 14 -9.12 -6.96 38.53
CA SER A 14 -9.58 -5.57 38.59
C SER A 14 -8.52 -4.56 38.12
N ARG A 15 -7.23 -4.92 38.16
CA ARG A 15 -6.12 -4.09 37.67
C ARG A 15 -6.03 -4.01 36.15
N TYR A 16 -6.73 -4.88 35.44
CA TYR A 16 -6.72 -4.95 33.98
C TYR A 16 -7.96 -4.31 33.35
N LEU A 17 -8.87 -3.78 34.17
CA LEU A 17 -10.04 -3.05 33.69
C LEU A 17 -9.61 -1.84 32.85
N GLY A 18 -10.21 -1.69 31.66
CA GLY A 18 -9.86 -0.61 30.73
C GLY A 18 -8.60 -0.84 29.89
N LYS A 19 -7.87 -1.96 30.08
CA LYS A 19 -6.83 -2.37 29.12
C LYS A 19 -7.47 -2.90 27.84
N ILE A 20 -6.76 -2.75 26.72
CA ILE A 20 -7.25 -3.12 25.38
C ILE A 20 -6.54 -4.39 24.90
N SER A 21 -7.30 -5.33 24.33
CA SER A 21 -6.77 -6.57 23.76
C SER A 21 -5.95 -6.31 22.48
N ALA A 22 -4.77 -6.92 22.39
CA ALA A 22 -3.93 -6.85 21.20
C ALA A 22 -4.23 -7.99 20.20
N THR A 23 -4.62 -9.16 20.73
CA THR A 23 -4.90 -10.36 19.94
C THR A 23 -6.26 -10.92 20.31
N GLU A 24 -6.90 -11.55 19.33
CA GLU A 24 -8.09 -12.35 19.55
C GLU A 24 -7.76 -13.58 20.37
N ILE A 25 -8.62 -13.95 21.31
CA ILE A 25 -8.51 -15.17 22.09
C ILE A 25 -9.68 -16.08 21.72
N VAL A 26 -9.34 -17.22 21.14
CA VAL A 26 -10.28 -18.29 20.82
C VAL A 26 -10.10 -19.40 21.84
N ASP A 27 -11.21 -19.93 22.33
CA ASP A 27 -11.21 -21.11 23.19
C ASP A 27 -10.99 -22.36 22.33
N GLU A 28 -9.86 -23.03 22.52
CA GLU A 28 -9.46 -24.20 21.73
C GLU A 28 -10.45 -25.37 21.83
N LYS A 29 -11.27 -25.43 22.89
CA LYS A 29 -12.22 -26.53 23.10
C LYS A 29 -13.57 -26.31 22.43
N THR A 30 -14.02 -25.06 22.36
CA THR A 30 -15.35 -24.71 21.86
C THR A 30 -15.30 -24.02 20.49
N GLY A 31 -14.13 -23.51 20.09
CA GLY A 31 -13.97 -22.68 18.90
C GLY A 31 -14.63 -21.30 19.04
N GLU A 32 -15.15 -20.97 20.22
CA GLU A 32 -15.79 -19.68 20.47
C GLU A 32 -14.75 -18.58 20.69
N ILE A 33 -14.99 -17.43 20.06
CA ILE A 33 -14.21 -16.21 20.26
C ILE A 33 -14.60 -15.63 21.62
N VAL A 34 -13.68 -15.68 22.56
CA VAL A 34 -13.89 -15.21 23.95
C VAL A 34 -13.69 -13.71 24.03
N LEU A 35 -12.72 -13.21 23.27
CA LEU A 35 -12.32 -11.82 23.24
C LEU A 35 -11.87 -11.46 21.83
N GLU A 36 -12.51 -10.46 21.23
CA GLU A 36 -12.08 -9.92 19.94
C GLU A 36 -10.83 -9.05 20.12
N ALA A 37 -10.02 -8.94 19.06
CA ALA A 37 -8.91 -7.99 19.04
C ALA A 37 -9.42 -6.54 19.07
N ASN A 38 -8.68 -5.63 19.71
CA ASN A 38 -9.01 -4.20 19.83
C ASN A 38 -10.25 -3.89 20.70
N GLN A 39 -10.64 -4.82 21.57
CA GLN A 39 -11.75 -4.66 22.51
C GLN A 39 -11.24 -4.24 23.89
N GLU A 40 -11.99 -3.35 24.56
CA GLU A 40 -11.70 -2.92 25.93
C GLU A 40 -12.21 -3.93 26.96
N LEU A 41 -11.39 -4.23 27.97
CA LEU A 41 -11.72 -5.20 29.00
C LEU A 41 -12.74 -4.64 30.00
N ASN A 42 -13.98 -5.09 29.85
CA ASN A 42 -15.07 -4.86 30.80
C ASN A 42 -15.10 -5.94 31.89
N GLN A 43 -15.81 -5.66 32.99
CA GLN A 43 -15.97 -6.62 34.11
C GLN A 43 -16.56 -7.96 33.65
N GLU A 44 -17.50 -7.95 32.71
CA GLU A 44 -18.09 -9.17 32.14
C GLU A 44 -17.08 -10.00 31.34
N LEU A 45 -16.26 -9.36 30.52
CA LEU A 45 -15.24 -10.04 29.71
C LEU A 45 -14.16 -10.66 30.61
N ILE A 46 -13.80 -9.95 31.68
CA ILE A 46 -12.88 -10.45 32.71
C ILE A 46 -13.45 -11.71 33.39
N HIS A 47 -14.75 -11.73 33.69
CA HIS A 47 -15.40 -12.91 34.27
C HIS A 47 -15.34 -14.10 33.30
N ARG A 48 -15.66 -13.90 32.02
CA ARG A 48 -15.57 -14.95 30.99
C ARG A 48 -14.15 -15.47 30.81
N LEU A 49 -13.14 -14.59 30.84
CA LEU A 49 -11.73 -14.98 30.76
C LEU A 49 -11.30 -15.83 31.97
N LYS A 50 -11.84 -15.53 33.16
CA LYS A 50 -11.59 -16.31 34.39
C LYS A 50 -12.24 -17.69 34.31
N GLU A 51 -13.47 -17.79 33.84
CA GLU A 51 -14.18 -19.06 33.66
C GLU A 51 -13.44 -19.99 32.68
N LYS A 52 -12.96 -19.44 31.57
CA LYS A 52 -12.22 -20.18 30.54
C LYS A 52 -10.73 -20.41 30.86
N LYS A 53 -10.24 -19.96 32.03
CA LYS A 53 -8.87 -20.16 32.54
C LYS A 53 -7.76 -19.77 31.55
N VAL A 54 -7.89 -18.62 30.89
CA VAL A 54 -6.85 -18.11 29.99
C VAL A 54 -5.62 -17.71 30.79
N ALA A 55 -4.44 -18.23 30.44
CA ALA A 55 -3.20 -18.04 31.19
C ALA A 55 -2.47 -16.73 30.85
N THR A 56 -2.43 -16.36 29.58
CA THR A 56 -1.73 -15.16 29.09
C THR A 56 -2.64 -14.29 28.23
N LEU A 57 -2.50 -12.99 28.38
CA LEU A 57 -3.23 -11.99 27.61
C LEU A 57 -2.25 -10.97 27.05
N LYS A 58 -2.27 -10.79 25.73
CA LYS A 58 -1.52 -9.71 25.07
C LYS A 58 -2.39 -8.45 25.05
N VAL A 59 -1.94 -7.41 25.73
CA VAL A 59 -2.61 -6.11 25.77
C VAL A 59 -1.80 -5.05 25.04
N LEU A 60 -2.49 -4.03 24.54
CA LEU A 60 -1.84 -2.87 23.96
C LEU A 60 -1.29 -1.97 25.06
N ILE A 61 -0.02 -1.57 24.92
CA ILE A 61 0.55 -0.47 25.71
C ILE A 61 -0.08 0.80 25.15
N TYR A 62 -1.14 1.27 25.80
CA TYR A 62 -1.94 2.40 25.36
C TYR A 62 -1.91 3.51 26.41
N ASN A 63 -1.38 4.67 26.01
CA ASN A 63 -1.54 5.92 26.74
C ASN A 63 -2.27 6.90 25.82
N PRO A 64 -3.51 7.32 26.13
CA PRO A 64 -4.31 8.22 25.29
C PRO A 64 -3.62 9.54 24.95
N THR A 65 -2.68 9.99 25.79
CA THR A 65 -1.97 11.25 25.63
C THR A 65 -0.76 11.14 24.71
N LEU A 66 -0.14 9.95 24.63
CA LEU A 66 1.11 9.73 23.88
C LEU A 66 0.91 8.90 22.60
N ASN A 67 -0.08 8.02 22.59
CA ASN A 67 -0.35 7.13 21.47
C ASN A 67 -1.56 7.60 20.68
N ASP A 68 -1.41 7.64 19.36
CA ASP A 68 -2.51 8.01 18.46
C ASP A 68 -3.67 7.01 18.56
N VAL A 69 -4.89 7.50 18.72
CA VAL A 69 -6.12 6.69 18.78
C VAL A 69 -6.68 6.38 17.38
N ALA A 70 -6.19 7.03 16.33
CA ALA A 70 -6.77 6.98 14.99
C ALA A 70 -6.86 5.57 14.41
N ILE A 71 -5.80 4.75 14.49
CA ILE A 71 -5.84 3.37 13.97
C ILE A 71 -6.88 2.53 14.71
N ARG A 72 -6.95 2.65 16.04
CA ARG A 72 -7.95 1.94 16.84
C ARG A 72 -9.37 2.34 16.45
N ASN A 73 -9.66 3.64 16.41
CA ASN A 73 -11.00 4.13 16.08
C ASN A 73 -11.40 3.75 14.65
N THR A 74 -10.46 3.79 13.71
CA THR A 74 -10.67 3.34 12.33
C THR A 74 -11.04 1.84 12.30
N LEU A 75 -10.32 0.99 13.04
CA LEU A 75 -10.60 -0.45 13.10
C LEU A 75 -11.92 -0.77 13.82
N LEU A 76 -12.38 0.06 14.76
CA LEU A 76 -13.68 -0.10 15.42
C LEU A 76 -14.85 0.20 14.46
N HIS A 77 -14.66 1.16 13.55
CA HIS A 77 -15.66 1.52 12.54
C HIS A 77 -15.59 0.65 11.28
N ASP A 78 -14.53 -0.15 11.09
CA ASP A 78 -14.38 -1.02 9.93
C ASP A 78 -15.28 -2.26 10.06
N PRO A 79 -16.28 -2.45 9.17
CA PRO A 79 -17.13 -3.62 9.19
C PRO A 79 -16.43 -4.87 8.64
N LEU A 80 -15.29 -4.73 7.95
CA LEU A 80 -14.64 -5.81 7.23
C LEU A 80 -13.70 -6.60 8.15
N LYS A 81 -13.88 -7.92 8.22
CA LYS A 81 -13.07 -8.78 9.10
C LYS A 81 -12.10 -9.68 8.34
N SER A 82 -12.33 -9.87 7.03
CA SER A 82 -11.50 -10.72 6.19
C SER A 82 -10.77 -9.96 5.10
N LYS A 83 -9.52 -10.37 4.82
CA LYS A 83 -8.74 -9.91 3.65
C LYS A 83 -9.54 -10.07 2.34
N LYS A 84 -10.32 -11.15 2.23
CA LYS A 84 -11.09 -11.47 1.02
C LYS A 84 -12.15 -10.40 0.74
N GLU A 85 -12.89 -10.03 1.78
CA GLU A 85 -13.94 -9.02 1.74
C GLU A 85 -13.35 -7.62 1.48
N ALA A 86 -12.22 -7.30 2.12
CA ALA A 86 -11.51 -6.05 1.89
C ALA A 86 -11.12 -5.87 0.42
N ILE A 87 -10.53 -6.91 -0.19
CA ILE A 87 -10.12 -6.88 -1.59
C ILE A 87 -11.30 -6.72 -2.53
N GLN A 88 -12.41 -7.43 -2.28
CA GLN A 88 -13.62 -7.30 -3.08
C GLN A 88 -14.25 -5.92 -2.96
N THR A 89 -14.28 -5.36 -1.75
CA THR A 89 -14.84 -4.02 -1.48
C THR A 89 -14.04 -2.94 -2.20
N ILE A 90 -12.70 -2.99 -2.12
CA ILE A 90 -11.83 -2.05 -2.84
C ILE A 90 -12.03 -2.19 -4.35
N TYR A 91 -12.14 -3.43 -4.86
CA TYR A 91 -12.35 -3.66 -6.28
C TYR A 91 -13.68 -3.07 -6.78
N ARG A 92 -14.77 -3.33 -6.04
CA ARG A 92 -16.10 -2.81 -6.34
C ARG A 92 -16.12 -1.28 -6.35
N SER A 93 -15.47 -0.65 -5.35
CA SER A 93 -15.35 0.81 -5.28
C SER A 93 -14.63 1.41 -6.49
N GLN A 94 -13.56 0.77 -6.97
CA GLN A 94 -12.76 1.28 -8.09
C GLN A 94 -13.40 1.07 -9.47
N ARG A 95 -14.11 -0.04 -9.66
CA ARG A 95 -14.58 -0.47 -11.01
C ARG A 95 -16.08 -0.34 -11.22
N ALA A 96 -16.86 -0.02 -10.18
CA ALA A 96 -18.32 0.07 -10.21
C ALA A 96 -19.03 -1.15 -10.85
N GLN A 97 -18.34 -2.29 -10.94
CA GLN A 97 -18.84 -3.55 -11.50
C GLN A 97 -19.00 -4.60 -10.39
N GLU A 98 -19.93 -5.53 -10.58
CA GLU A 98 -20.20 -6.62 -9.64
C GLU A 98 -19.20 -7.80 -9.73
N PHE A 99 -19.19 -8.55 -8.63
CA PHE A 99 -18.39 -9.73 -8.25
C PHE A 99 -17.49 -10.35 -9.33
N ILE A 100 -16.18 -10.18 -9.13
CA ILE A 100 -15.16 -11.02 -9.76
C ILE A 100 -14.66 -12.09 -8.78
N PRO A 101 -14.14 -13.22 -9.28
CA PRO A 101 -13.46 -14.19 -8.42
C PRO A 101 -12.33 -13.54 -7.63
N LEU A 102 -12.18 -13.94 -6.37
CA LEU A 102 -11.19 -13.35 -5.44
C LEU A 102 -9.79 -13.36 -6.03
N GLU A 103 -9.36 -14.46 -6.62
CA GLU A 103 -8.02 -14.62 -7.21
C GLU A 103 -7.75 -13.59 -8.32
N GLN A 104 -8.77 -13.25 -9.11
CA GLN A 104 -8.66 -12.23 -10.15
C GLN A 104 -8.54 -10.84 -9.53
N ALA A 105 -9.26 -10.57 -8.45
CA ALA A 105 -9.17 -9.31 -7.71
C ALA A 105 -7.79 -9.15 -7.08
N GLU A 106 -7.29 -10.18 -6.40
CA GLU A 106 -5.95 -10.20 -5.82
C GLU A 106 -4.88 -9.98 -6.89
N SER A 107 -4.95 -10.73 -7.99
CA SER A 107 -4.03 -10.59 -9.12
C SER A 107 -4.09 -9.19 -9.73
N PHE A 108 -5.27 -8.58 -9.79
CA PHE A 108 -5.44 -7.21 -10.27
C PHE A 108 -4.68 -6.22 -9.40
N PHE A 109 -4.87 -6.24 -8.07
CA PHE A 109 -4.18 -5.32 -7.15
C PHE A 109 -2.67 -5.55 -7.11
N GLU A 110 -2.26 -6.81 -7.06
CA GLU A 110 -0.85 -7.20 -7.12
C GLU A 110 -0.17 -6.66 -8.38
N ASN A 111 -0.82 -6.78 -9.54
CA ASN A 111 -0.28 -6.25 -10.79
C ASN A 111 -0.38 -4.73 -10.91
N LEU A 112 -1.35 -4.10 -10.23
CA LEU A 112 -1.55 -2.66 -10.24
C LEU A 112 -0.45 -1.94 -9.46
N LEU A 113 -0.11 -2.40 -8.25
CA LEU A 113 0.75 -1.66 -7.32
C LEU A 113 2.11 -2.31 -7.06
N PHE A 114 2.18 -3.64 -6.95
CA PHE A 114 3.32 -4.32 -6.31
C PHE A 114 4.24 -5.08 -7.28
N LYS A 115 3.67 -5.78 -8.27
CA LYS A 115 4.40 -6.74 -9.13
C LYS A 115 5.06 -6.08 -10.34
N THR A 116 4.35 -5.18 -11.01
CA THR A 116 4.77 -4.71 -12.34
C THR A 116 5.01 -3.21 -12.38
N THR A 117 6.23 -2.81 -12.74
CA THR A 117 6.59 -1.40 -12.99
C THR A 117 5.93 -0.80 -14.23
N LYS A 118 5.21 -1.60 -15.03
CA LYS A 118 4.49 -1.13 -16.22
C LYS A 118 3.24 -0.33 -15.86
N LYS A 119 2.60 -0.64 -14.73
CA LYS A 119 1.39 0.06 -14.27
C LYS A 119 1.70 1.11 -13.22
N TYR A 120 2.67 0.85 -12.34
CA TYR A 120 3.09 1.78 -11.31
C TYR A 120 4.62 1.81 -11.20
N ASP A 121 5.22 2.94 -11.56
CA ASP A 121 6.67 3.16 -11.51
C ASP A 121 6.94 4.46 -10.77
N LEU A 122 7.51 4.37 -9.56
CA LEU A 122 7.97 5.52 -8.80
C LEU A 122 9.14 6.24 -9.48
N THR A 123 9.74 5.63 -10.52
CA THR A 123 11.02 6.01 -11.10
C THR A 123 12.16 5.93 -10.08
N ARG A 124 13.39 6.14 -10.52
CA ARG A 124 14.55 6.18 -9.61
C ARG A 124 14.44 7.36 -8.64
N VAL A 125 14.00 8.52 -9.13
CA VAL A 125 13.91 9.75 -8.32
C VAL A 125 12.80 9.65 -7.28
N GLY A 126 11.64 9.12 -7.63
CA GLY A 126 10.54 8.97 -6.68
C GLY A 126 10.85 7.92 -5.61
N ARG A 127 11.47 6.79 -5.99
CA ARG A 127 11.96 5.80 -5.02
C ARG A 127 12.96 6.42 -4.04
N TYR A 128 13.97 7.13 -4.54
CA TYR A 128 14.94 7.84 -3.71
C TYR A 128 14.26 8.82 -2.74
N LYS A 129 13.29 9.61 -3.21
CA LYS A 129 12.57 10.58 -2.37
C LYS A 129 11.76 9.92 -1.27
N ILE A 130 11.00 8.86 -1.58
CA ILE A 130 10.21 8.12 -0.59
C ILE A 130 11.15 7.49 0.45
N ASN A 131 12.20 6.82 0.00
CA ASN A 131 13.19 6.20 0.88
C ASN A 131 13.85 7.24 1.80
N LYS A 132 14.18 8.43 1.28
CA LYS A 132 14.75 9.52 2.06
C LYS A 132 13.76 10.08 3.08
N LYS A 133 12.52 10.37 2.67
CA LYS A 133 11.48 10.96 3.54
C LYS A 133 11.07 9.99 4.66
N LEU A 134 10.93 8.71 4.35
CA LEU A 134 10.49 7.67 5.28
C LEU A 134 11.65 6.92 5.95
N ALA A 135 12.90 7.35 5.77
CA ALA A 135 14.10 6.63 6.21
C ALA A 135 14.05 6.25 7.69
N HIS A 136 13.62 7.17 8.56
CA HIS A 136 13.52 6.91 9.99
C HIS A 136 12.47 5.84 10.29
N THR A 137 11.27 5.98 9.73
CA THR A 137 10.15 5.06 9.94
C THR A 137 10.44 3.67 9.37
N LEU A 138 11.05 3.57 8.19
CA LEU A 138 11.45 2.30 7.58
C LEU A 138 12.44 1.54 8.47
N LYS A 139 13.46 2.25 9.00
CA LYS A 139 14.44 1.67 9.93
C LYS A 139 13.84 1.29 11.29
N GLU A 140 12.84 2.04 11.76
CA GLU A 140 12.12 1.73 13.00
C GLU A 140 11.41 0.38 12.89
N PHE A 141 10.73 0.12 11.77
CA PHE A 141 10.05 -1.16 11.54
C PHE A 141 11.03 -2.30 11.25
N GLU A 142 12.14 -2.04 10.57
CA GLU A 142 13.19 -3.05 10.31
C GLU A 142 13.78 -3.65 11.60
N LYS A 143 13.86 -2.87 12.68
CA LYS A 143 14.31 -3.35 13.99
C LYS A 143 13.30 -4.27 14.69
N ARG A 144 12.04 -4.32 14.24
CA ARG A 144 10.98 -5.10 14.89
C ARG A 144 11.01 -6.55 14.39
N LYS A 145 11.35 -7.50 15.28
CA LYS A 145 11.46 -8.93 14.95
C LYS A 145 10.13 -9.67 14.82
N ASN A 146 9.03 -9.10 15.33
CA ASN A 146 7.71 -9.76 15.39
C ASN A 146 6.70 -9.16 14.40
N LEU A 147 7.10 -8.97 13.14
CA LEU A 147 6.17 -8.54 12.10
C LEU A 147 5.49 -9.75 11.45
N PRO A 148 4.20 -9.66 11.11
CA PRO A 148 3.44 -10.77 10.52
C PRO A 148 3.89 -11.15 9.10
N PHE A 149 4.73 -10.32 8.48
CA PHE A 149 5.39 -10.59 7.20
C PHE A 149 6.85 -10.14 7.31
N GLY A 150 7.72 -10.73 6.49
CA GLY A 150 9.13 -10.33 6.43
C GLY A 150 9.26 -8.87 5.98
N TRP A 151 9.95 -8.07 6.78
CA TRP A 151 10.17 -6.65 6.48
C TRP A 151 11.52 -6.48 5.79
N GLU A 152 11.50 -5.93 4.58
CA GLU A 152 12.70 -5.57 3.83
C GLU A 152 12.58 -4.13 3.36
N THR A 153 13.52 -3.27 3.79
CA THR A 153 13.56 -1.88 3.35
C THR A 153 13.78 -1.84 1.83
N PRO A 154 12.86 -1.24 1.05
CA PRO A 154 12.94 -1.28 -0.41
C PRO A 154 14.20 -0.59 -0.95
N ASN A 155 15.01 -1.34 -1.69
CA ASN A 155 16.19 -0.78 -2.35
C ASN A 155 15.83 0.19 -3.49
N GLU A 156 16.81 0.96 -3.95
CA GLU A 156 16.65 1.92 -5.06
C GLU A 156 16.22 1.31 -6.40
N ARG A 157 16.39 -0.01 -6.57
CA ARG A 157 15.99 -0.74 -7.79
C ARG A 157 14.51 -1.13 -7.76
N LYS A 158 13.90 -1.26 -6.58
CA LYS A 158 12.50 -1.63 -6.39
C LYS A 158 11.59 -0.45 -6.67
N ARG A 159 11.29 -0.19 -7.95
CA ARG A 159 10.51 0.99 -8.37
C ARG A 159 8.99 0.84 -8.28
N ALA A 160 8.48 -0.39 -8.11
CA ALA A 160 7.08 -0.60 -7.76
C ALA A 160 6.87 -0.24 -6.29
N LEU A 161 5.64 0.15 -5.92
CA LEU A 161 5.27 0.40 -4.52
C LEU A 161 5.38 -0.91 -3.72
N THR A 162 5.69 -0.83 -2.44
CA THR A 162 5.72 -2.00 -1.55
C THR A 162 4.78 -1.84 -0.35
N LYS A 163 4.56 -2.92 0.40
CA LYS A 163 3.69 -2.89 1.59
C LYS A 163 4.34 -2.07 2.71
N GLU A 164 5.67 -2.16 2.81
CA GLU A 164 6.52 -1.42 3.73
C GLU A 164 6.37 0.09 3.49
N ASP A 165 6.37 0.53 2.23
CA ASP A 165 6.14 1.94 1.87
C ASP A 165 4.80 2.44 2.41
N ILE A 166 3.73 1.66 2.22
CA ILE A 166 2.37 2.02 2.64
C ILE A 166 2.30 2.13 4.17
N ILE A 167 2.81 1.12 4.89
CA ILE A 167 2.78 1.09 6.35
C ILE A 167 3.64 2.21 6.95
N ALA A 168 4.83 2.45 6.39
CA ALA A 168 5.69 3.53 6.81
C ALA A 168 5.06 4.90 6.53
N THR A 169 4.38 5.07 5.39
CA THR A 169 3.63 6.30 5.07
C THR A 169 2.52 6.55 6.08
N ILE A 170 1.72 5.53 6.41
CA ILE A 170 0.66 5.64 7.43
C ILE A 170 1.27 6.05 8.77
N LYS A 171 2.33 5.38 9.22
CA LYS A 171 2.99 5.73 10.49
C LYS A 171 3.57 7.15 10.48
N TYR A 172 4.15 7.58 9.36
CA TYR A 172 4.67 8.94 9.19
C TYR A 172 3.55 9.98 9.31
N LEU A 173 2.41 9.74 8.65
CA LEU A 173 1.25 10.64 8.71
C LEU A 173 0.66 10.74 10.13
N LEU A 174 0.55 9.62 10.84
CA LEU A 174 0.10 9.63 12.24
C LEU A 174 1.06 10.43 13.12
N ASN A 175 2.37 10.21 12.95
CA ASN A 175 3.38 10.95 13.72
C ASN A 175 3.33 12.46 13.42
N LEU A 176 3.10 12.84 12.16
CA LEU A 176 2.95 14.24 11.73
C LEU A 176 1.70 14.87 12.33
N ASN A 177 0.56 14.17 12.30
CA ASN A 177 -0.71 14.65 12.86
C ASN A 177 -0.64 14.90 14.37
N ASN A 178 0.12 14.06 15.10
CA ASN A 178 0.30 14.21 16.55
C ASN A 178 1.50 15.10 16.93
N ASN A 179 2.14 15.77 15.97
CA ASN A 179 3.34 16.59 16.19
C ASN A 179 4.49 15.84 16.90
N LEU A 180 4.57 14.52 16.76
CA LEU A 180 5.60 13.69 17.40
C LEU A 180 6.89 13.68 16.60
N SER A 181 6.79 13.56 15.28
CA SER A 181 7.95 13.56 14.36
C SER A 181 7.52 13.80 12.93
N GLY A 182 8.41 14.39 12.15
CA GLY A 182 8.15 14.79 10.77
C GLY A 182 7.84 16.28 10.66
N GLU A 183 7.94 16.77 9.43
CA GLU A 183 7.70 18.17 9.10
C GLU A 183 6.78 18.21 7.89
N ILE A 184 5.87 19.20 7.89
CA ILE A 184 4.99 19.48 6.77
C ILE A 184 5.86 19.94 5.60
N ASP A 185 5.72 19.28 4.45
CA ASP A 185 6.49 19.63 3.27
C ASP A 185 5.93 20.89 2.63
N ASP A 186 6.82 21.84 2.32
CA ASP A 186 6.51 22.95 1.43
C ASP A 186 6.52 22.47 -0.02
N ILE A 187 5.39 22.69 -0.71
CA ILE A 187 5.20 22.31 -2.11
C ILE A 187 6.03 23.17 -3.07
N ASP A 188 6.43 24.37 -2.65
CA ASP A 188 7.20 25.31 -3.47
C ASP A 188 8.71 25.14 -3.31
N HIS A 189 9.14 24.40 -2.28
CA HIS A 189 10.54 24.05 -2.11
C HIS A 189 11.11 23.42 -3.39
N LEU A 190 12.20 23.97 -3.93
CA LEU A 190 12.76 23.52 -5.21
C LEU A 190 13.23 22.06 -5.19
N GLY A 191 13.59 21.53 -4.02
CA GLY A 191 13.84 20.10 -3.85
C GLY A 191 12.61 19.21 -4.11
N ASN A 192 11.39 19.76 -4.01
CA ASN A 192 10.11 19.11 -4.33
C ASN A 192 9.66 19.37 -5.77
N ARG A 193 10.10 20.47 -6.38
CA ARG A 193 9.94 20.75 -7.82
C ARG A 193 10.99 19.98 -8.65
N ARG A 194 10.63 19.62 -9.88
CA ARG A 194 11.55 18.96 -10.82
C ARG A 194 11.32 19.49 -12.22
N VAL A 195 12.38 20.01 -12.83
CA VAL A 195 12.36 20.41 -14.24
C VAL A 195 12.47 19.14 -15.09
N ARG A 196 11.57 19.00 -16.06
CA ARG A 196 11.60 17.90 -17.04
C ARG A 196 12.06 18.45 -18.38
N ALA A 197 13.15 17.89 -18.89
CA ALA A 197 13.64 18.24 -20.22
C ALA A 197 12.72 17.63 -21.31
N VAL A 198 12.79 18.20 -22.52
CA VAL A 198 12.02 17.73 -23.68
C VAL A 198 12.22 16.23 -23.92
N GLY A 199 13.46 15.73 -23.78
CA GLY A 199 13.78 14.31 -23.94
C GLY A 199 13.01 13.39 -22.99
N GLU A 200 12.89 13.75 -21.70
CA GLU A 200 12.13 12.95 -20.72
C GLU A 200 10.63 12.96 -21.01
N LEU A 201 10.10 14.11 -21.43
CA LEU A 201 8.69 14.24 -21.79
C LEU A 201 8.36 13.38 -23.02
N LEU A 202 9.23 13.43 -24.05
CA LEU A 202 9.09 12.62 -25.25
C LEU A 202 9.28 11.13 -24.95
N GLU A 203 10.25 10.75 -24.12
CA GLU A 203 10.49 9.37 -23.70
C GLU A 203 9.23 8.76 -23.07
N ASN A 204 8.54 9.50 -22.21
CA ASN A 204 7.30 9.04 -21.59
C ASN A 204 6.19 8.81 -22.62
N GLN A 205 6.03 9.69 -23.61
CA GLN A 205 5.05 9.50 -24.69
C GLN A 205 5.40 8.30 -25.56
N LEU A 206 6.66 8.15 -25.94
CA LEU A 206 7.16 7.00 -26.70
C LEU A 206 6.97 5.70 -25.94
N ARG A 207 7.22 5.69 -24.63
CA ARG A 207 7.01 4.52 -23.77
C ARG A 207 5.55 4.08 -23.80
N ILE A 208 4.60 5.01 -23.67
CA ILE A 208 3.17 4.72 -23.76
C ILE A 208 2.82 4.15 -25.15
N GLY A 209 3.36 4.75 -26.21
CA GLY A 209 3.17 4.24 -27.58
C GLY A 209 3.71 2.83 -27.80
N LEU A 210 4.91 2.54 -27.30
CA LEU A 210 5.51 1.21 -27.39
C LEU A 210 4.73 0.17 -26.60
N LEU A 211 4.13 0.53 -25.45
CA LEU A 211 3.24 -0.37 -24.71
C LEU A 211 1.99 -0.72 -25.50
N GLN A 212 1.41 0.23 -26.23
CA GLN A 212 0.27 -0.02 -27.13
C GLN A 212 0.66 -0.91 -28.32
N VAL A 213 1.78 -0.61 -28.99
CA VAL A 213 2.30 -1.43 -30.10
C VAL A 213 2.61 -2.85 -29.62
N ALA A 214 3.24 -3.01 -28.46
CA ALA A 214 3.52 -4.33 -27.89
C ALA A 214 2.24 -5.13 -27.59
N ARG A 215 1.16 -4.47 -27.17
CA ARG A 215 -0.15 -5.11 -26.98
C ARG A 215 -0.73 -5.59 -28.32
N LEU A 216 -0.75 -4.73 -29.34
CA LEU A 216 -1.26 -5.07 -30.67
C LEU A 216 -0.47 -6.22 -31.31
N ILE A 217 0.85 -6.24 -31.12
CA ILE A 217 1.72 -7.33 -31.59
C ILE A 217 1.33 -8.65 -30.92
N ARG A 218 1.13 -8.66 -29.59
CA ARG A 218 0.68 -9.88 -28.87
C ARG A 218 -0.69 -10.36 -29.35
N GLU A 219 -1.63 -9.44 -29.58
CA GLU A 219 -2.95 -9.77 -30.11
C GLU A 219 -2.84 -10.39 -31.52
N ARG A 220 -2.03 -9.82 -32.41
CA ARG A 220 -1.79 -10.38 -33.75
C ARG A 220 -1.11 -11.75 -33.72
N MET A 221 -0.10 -11.93 -32.87
CA MET A 221 0.59 -13.21 -32.72
C MET A 221 -0.30 -14.33 -32.18
N ASN A 222 -1.34 -14.00 -31.40
CA ASN A 222 -2.29 -14.99 -30.89
C ASN A 222 -3.31 -15.44 -31.94
N VAL A 223 -3.62 -14.61 -32.93
CA VAL A 223 -4.65 -14.88 -33.95
C VAL A 223 -4.07 -15.52 -35.22
N GLN A 224 -2.84 -15.17 -35.60
CA GLN A 224 -2.24 -15.60 -36.86
C GLN A 224 -1.44 -16.90 -36.72
N GLU A 225 -1.42 -17.71 -37.78
CA GLU A 225 -0.64 -18.95 -37.83
C GLU A 225 0.87 -18.69 -37.86
N ARG A 226 1.62 -19.47 -37.07
CA ARG A 226 3.07 -19.30 -36.88
C ARG A 226 3.88 -19.39 -38.17
N SER A 227 3.40 -20.12 -39.16
CA SER A 227 4.05 -20.31 -40.47
C SER A 227 4.06 -19.05 -41.34
N THR A 228 3.11 -18.13 -41.14
CA THR A 228 2.95 -16.91 -41.95
C THR A 228 3.50 -15.66 -41.27
N LEU A 229 3.83 -15.76 -39.98
CA LEU A 229 4.24 -14.65 -39.15
C LEU A 229 5.70 -14.25 -39.44
N THR A 230 5.89 -13.01 -39.90
CA THR A 230 7.22 -12.38 -40.01
C THR A 230 7.33 -11.18 -39.05
N PRO A 231 8.51 -10.92 -38.46
CA PRO A 231 8.70 -9.77 -37.57
C PRO A 231 8.32 -8.43 -38.21
N ARG A 232 8.55 -8.28 -39.52
CA ARG A 232 8.18 -7.09 -40.30
C ARG A 232 6.67 -6.91 -40.40
N GLY A 233 5.90 -7.99 -40.52
CA GLY A 233 4.43 -7.94 -40.60
C GLY A 233 3.75 -7.63 -39.25
N LEU A 234 4.44 -7.87 -38.15
CA LEU A 234 3.93 -7.61 -36.80
C LEU A 234 4.06 -6.14 -36.39
N ILE A 235 5.14 -5.46 -36.81
CA ILE A 235 5.45 -4.10 -36.37
C ILE A 235 4.75 -3.08 -37.27
N ASN A 236 3.84 -2.30 -36.68
CA ASN A 236 3.26 -1.11 -37.32
C ASN A 236 3.81 0.16 -36.66
N SER A 237 4.49 1.01 -37.43
CA SER A 237 5.09 2.26 -36.94
C SER A 237 4.13 3.45 -36.93
N ALA A 238 2.99 3.38 -37.63
CA ALA A 238 2.05 4.50 -37.74
C ALA A 238 1.58 5.05 -36.38
N PRO A 239 1.24 4.22 -35.37
CA PRO A 239 0.86 4.71 -34.05
C PRO A 239 1.99 5.49 -33.34
N LEU A 240 3.24 5.08 -33.50
CA LEU A 240 4.38 5.77 -32.90
C LEU A 240 4.61 7.14 -33.56
N VAL A 241 4.54 7.19 -34.89
CA VAL A 241 4.67 8.46 -35.64
C VAL A 241 3.57 9.43 -35.23
N ALA A 242 2.33 8.95 -35.06
CA ALA A 242 1.21 9.77 -34.62
C ALA A 242 1.44 10.37 -33.23
N ILE A 243 1.98 9.59 -32.28
CA ILE A 243 2.30 10.07 -30.93
C ILE A 243 3.37 11.17 -30.96
N ILE A 244 4.43 10.98 -31.76
CA ILE A 244 5.49 11.98 -31.92
C ILE A 244 4.93 13.27 -32.53
N ARG A 245 4.14 13.16 -33.60
CA ARG A 245 3.49 14.33 -34.22
C ARG A 245 2.57 15.05 -33.26
N LYS A 246 1.79 14.32 -32.47
CA LYS A 246 0.92 14.91 -31.44
C LYS A 246 1.73 15.67 -30.39
N PHE A 247 2.83 15.08 -29.92
CA PHE A 247 3.71 15.69 -28.93
C PHE A 247 4.28 17.03 -29.42
N PHE A 248 4.82 17.10 -30.64
CA PHE A 248 5.40 18.35 -31.15
C PHE A 248 4.36 19.33 -31.71
N GLY A 249 3.23 18.84 -32.22
CA GLY A 249 2.23 19.69 -32.89
C GLY A 249 1.17 20.29 -31.96
N THR A 250 0.82 19.61 -30.87
CA THR A 250 -0.36 19.99 -30.04
C THR A 250 -0.06 20.10 -28.54
N SER A 251 1.18 19.84 -28.13
CA SER A 251 1.55 20.00 -26.72
C SER A 251 1.60 21.48 -26.35
N GLN A 252 1.05 21.82 -25.19
CA GLN A 252 1.09 23.18 -24.64
C GLN A 252 2.52 23.71 -24.41
N LEU A 253 3.48 22.79 -24.22
CA LEU A 253 4.90 23.10 -24.05
C LEU A 253 5.63 23.24 -25.39
N SER A 254 4.99 22.89 -26.51
CA SER A 254 5.52 23.07 -27.85
C SER A 254 4.97 24.38 -28.41
N GLN A 255 5.71 25.46 -28.18
CA GLN A 255 5.34 26.81 -28.57
C GLN A 255 6.23 27.31 -29.71
N PHE A 256 5.72 28.26 -30.49
CA PHE A 256 6.56 28.97 -31.45
C PHE A 256 7.63 29.75 -30.70
N MET A 257 8.87 29.67 -31.19
CA MET A 257 9.98 30.42 -30.63
C MET A 257 9.75 31.91 -30.90
N ASP A 258 9.83 32.73 -29.86
CA ASP A 258 9.79 34.18 -30.01
C ASP A 258 11.11 34.65 -30.64
N GLN A 259 11.03 35.42 -31.73
CA GLN A 259 12.18 35.80 -32.58
C GLN A 259 12.45 37.32 -32.61
N THR A 260 11.90 38.09 -31.67
CA THR A 260 12.23 39.52 -31.51
C THR A 260 13.67 39.74 -31.08
#